data_AF-A0A8R2NJG3-F1
#
_entry.id   AF-A0A8R2NJG3-F1
#
_cell.length_a   1.000
_cell.length_b   1.000
_cell.length_c   1.000
_cell.angle_alpha   90.00
_cell.angle_beta   90.00
_cell.angle_gamma   90.00
#
_symmetry.space_group_name_H-M   'P 1'
#
loop_
_entity.id
_entity.type
_entity.pdbx_description
1 polymer ?
#
loop_
_entity_poly.entity_id
_entity_poly.type
_entity_poly.pdbx_seq_one_letter_code
_entity_poly.pdbx_strand_id
1 'polypeptide(L)'
;MVKTTIKEIDKINFDDVMSVSEKFCSDMNNYKLTTIKLPENIIVESEFKENRIRRTKRMFDEICSDESPINPKQKFKVEVFLCIIDQLKTSLSERFTNNTSLIVDMQYLLPKHFKDLKSDDLPESALKKLSTLSSVDHPLLIAELKYFASIYNAVIQPLNKPNRLSYDSNDDSSHEEDDENNDNLYELNTDIRTGCDKAMRKNNNNGHNRDSCLLCVHKLIYSLNMHSPLYANLFTAIEFVLTLSVSQVNCERVFSKLKIIKNRLRSSLGNEHLEAFILMTVEREILDEIEFEDILEIVKSSSPLMSKLLSKY
;
A
#
# COMPACT_ATOMS: atom_id res chain seq x y z
N MET A 1 5.62 -16.26 0.99
CA MET A 1 5.63 -14.84 1.40
C MET A 1 5.39 -14.62 2.91
N VAL A 2 4.20 -14.89 3.48
CA VAL A 2 3.94 -14.55 4.91
C VAL A 2 4.87 -15.27 5.90
N LYS A 3 5.18 -16.55 5.65
CA LYS A 3 6.13 -17.31 6.48
C LYS A 3 7.57 -16.79 6.38
N THR A 4 7.97 -16.23 5.23
CA THR A 4 9.33 -15.68 5.06
C THR A 4 9.44 -14.33 5.75
N THR A 5 8.41 -13.49 5.70
CA THR A 5 8.38 -12.21 6.43
C THR A 5 8.33 -12.41 7.93
N ILE A 6 7.58 -13.40 8.44
CA ILE A 6 7.60 -13.75 9.88
C ILE A 6 9.01 -14.17 10.31
N LYS A 7 9.70 -15.00 9.50
CA LYS A 7 11.10 -15.38 9.76
C LYS A 7 12.07 -14.20 9.72
N GLU A 8 11.79 -13.15 8.94
CA GLU A 8 12.60 -11.93 8.94
C GLU A 8 12.35 -11.10 10.20
N ILE A 9 11.10 -11.02 10.66
CA ILE A 9 10.74 -10.39 11.94
C ILE A 9 11.43 -11.10 13.11
N ASP A 10 11.55 -12.43 13.06
CA ASP A 10 12.27 -13.22 14.07
C ASP A 10 13.77 -12.89 14.16
N LYS A 11 14.35 -12.33 13.10
CA LYS A 11 15.77 -11.92 13.11
C LYS A 11 16.00 -10.57 13.78
N ILE A 12 14.94 -9.81 14.08
CA ILE A 12 15.06 -8.51 14.71
C ILE A 12 15.50 -8.72 16.16
N ASN A 13 16.75 -8.40 16.45
CA ASN A 13 17.29 -8.48 17.80
C ASN A 13 17.15 -7.14 18.53
N PHE A 14 16.79 -7.24 19.81
CA PHE A 14 16.68 -6.08 20.68
C PHE A 14 18.00 -5.30 20.80
N ASP A 15 19.12 -6.01 20.88
CA ASP A 15 20.44 -5.38 21.10
C ASP A 15 20.90 -4.58 19.87
N ASP A 16 20.57 -5.06 18.67
CA ASP A 16 20.85 -4.32 17.43
C ASP A 16 20.02 -3.03 17.38
N VAL A 17 18.72 -3.11 17.68
CA VAL A 17 17.83 -1.93 17.74
C VAL A 17 18.30 -0.95 18.80
N MET A 18 18.71 -1.43 19.97
CA MET A 18 19.25 -0.58 21.03
C MET A 18 20.53 0.12 20.58
N SER A 19 21.45 -0.59 19.94
CA SER A 19 22.72 -0.01 19.45
C SER A 19 22.51 1.07 18.39
N VAL A 20 21.53 0.89 17.50
CA VAL A 20 21.16 1.90 16.48
C VAL A 20 20.51 3.11 17.14
N SER A 21 19.69 2.88 18.16
CA SER A 21 19.04 3.96 18.93
C SER A 21 20.05 4.78 19.72
N GLU A 22 21.03 4.13 20.38
CA GLU A 22 22.11 4.80 21.11
C GLU A 22 23.00 5.63 20.18
N LYS A 23 23.31 5.12 18.98
CA LYS A 23 24.02 5.87 17.92
C LYS A 23 23.21 7.08 17.49
N PHE A 24 21.92 6.92 17.23
CA PHE A 24 21.03 8.03 16.88
C PHE A 24 21.00 9.12 17.96
N CYS A 25 20.85 8.76 19.24
CA CYS A 25 20.88 9.72 20.34
C CYS A 25 22.23 10.46 20.41
N SER A 26 23.34 9.73 20.22
CA SER A 26 24.68 10.30 20.21
C SER A 26 24.87 11.27 19.03
N ASP A 27 24.44 10.88 17.84
CA ASP A 27 24.52 11.73 16.64
C ASP A 27 23.66 12.98 16.79
N MET A 28 22.48 12.85 17.40
CA MET A 28 21.57 13.97 17.59
C MET A 28 22.10 14.99 18.60
N ASN A 29 22.75 14.52 19.67
CA ASN A 29 23.35 15.37 20.69
C ASN A 29 24.68 16.00 20.24
N ASN A 30 25.49 15.28 19.43
CA ASN A 30 26.82 15.74 19.00
C ASN A 30 26.78 16.59 17.73
N TYR A 31 26.00 16.20 16.74
CA TYR A 31 26.02 16.82 15.41
C TYR A 31 24.82 17.71 15.13
N LYS A 32 23.81 17.78 16.03
CA LYS A 32 22.53 18.50 15.85
C LYS A 32 22.17 18.57 14.38
N LEU A 33 21.76 17.44 13.79
CA LEU A 33 21.45 17.25 12.35
C LEU A 33 21.48 18.58 11.61
N THR A 34 22.61 18.93 10.99
CA THR A 34 22.95 20.31 10.53
C THR A 34 21.88 20.98 9.66
N THR A 35 20.93 20.20 9.16
CA THR A 35 19.76 20.56 8.37
C THR A 35 18.58 21.09 9.19
N ILE A 36 18.45 20.74 10.48
CA ILE A 36 17.32 21.10 11.34
C ILE A 36 17.83 22.12 12.38
N LYS A 37 17.45 23.40 12.22
CA LYS A 37 17.77 24.48 13.16
C LYS A 37 17.07 24.27 14.51
N LEU A 38 17.49 23.28 15.28
CA LEU A 38 16.95 22.98 16.60
C LEU A 38 17.54 23.93 17.64
N PRO A 39 16.73 24.44 18.59
CA PRO A 39 17.20 25.23 19.71
C PRO A 39 18.35 24.54 20.44
N GLU A 40 19.33 25.32 20.90
CA GLU A 40 20.56 24.74 21.44
C GLU A 40 20.37 23.91 22.71
N ASN A 41 19.23 24.06 23.37
CA ASN A 41 18.88 23.49 24.67
C ASN A 41 18.17 22.13 24.59
N ILE A 42 17.93 21.59 23.40
CA ILE A 42 17.28 20.28 23.25
C ILE A 42 18.36 19.20 23.34
N ILE A 43 18.38 18.48 24.47
CA ILE A 43 19.23 17.32 24.72
C ILE A 43 18.32 16.09 24.69
N VAL A 44 18.69 15.10 23.89
CA VAL A 44 17.99 13.80 23.86
C VAL A 44 18.56 12.93 24.97
N GLU A 45 17.69 12.51 25.89
CA GLU A 45 18.06 11.56 26.95
C GLU A 45 18.45 10.21 26.34
N SER A 46 19.63 9.69 26.68
CA SER A 46 20.18 8.42 26.17
C SER A 46 19.96 7.23 27.11
N GLU A 47 19.44 7.47 28.33
CA GLU A 47 19.30 6.45 29.37
C GLU A 47 17.84 6.23 29.74
N PHE A 48 17.50 5.00 30.12
CA PHE A 48 16.16 4.69 30.60
C PHE A 48 15.95 5.25 32.01
N LYS A 49 14.78 5.86 32.23
CA LYS A 49 14.39 6.35 33.55
C LYS A 49 14.28 5.21 34.56
N GLU A 50 15.05 5.32 35.65
CA GLU A 50 14.93 4.42 36.79
C GLU A 50 13.69 4.78 37.62
N ASN A 51 12.74 3.86 37.68
CA ASN A 51 11.54 4.02 38.50
C ASN A 51 11.72 3.32 39.85
N ARG A 52 11.32 3.98 40.94
CA ARG A 52 11.32 3.39 42.28
C ARG A 52 10.47 2.14 42.32
N ILE A 53 11.05 1.02 42.77
CA ILE A 53 10.33 -0.24 42.94
C ILE A 53 9.44 -0.14 44.19
N ARG A 54 8.13 -0.25 43.99
CA ARG A 54 7.16 -0.33 45.10
C ARG A 54 7.11 -1.77 45.60
N ARG A 55 7.47 -1.98 46.87
CA ARG A 55 7.35 -3.29 47.54
C ARG A 55 6.09 -3.34 48.38
N THR A 56 5.32 -4.40 48.25
CA THR A 56 4.23 -4.74 49.17
C THR A 56 4.78 -5.56 50.33
N LYS A 57 4.21 -5.38 51.53
CA LYS A 57 4.59 -6.17 52.70
C LYS A 57 4.06 -7.60 52.51
N ARG A 58 4.96 -8.60 52.53
CA ARG A 58 4.57 -10.03 52.52
C ARG A 58 4.00 -10.43 53.87
N MET A 59 2.96 -11.26 53.86
CA MET A 59 2.41 -11.88 55.06
C MET A 59 3.10 -13.21 55.37
N PHE A 60 3.03 -13.62 56.64
CA PHE A 60 3.54 -14.93 57.07
C PHE A 60 2.74 -16.02 56.34
N ASP A 61 3.42 -17.05 55.84
CA ASP A 61 2.95 -18.12 54.93
C ASP A 61 2.77 -17.80 53.42
N GLU A 62 3.02 -16.57 52.95
CA GLU A 62 2.99 -16.29 51.50
C GLU A 62 4.26 -16.81 50.79
N ILE A 63 4.10 -17.70 49.80
CA ILE A 63 5.18 -18.18 48.94
C ILE A 63 5.29 -17.29 47.71
N CYS A 64 6.36 -16.48 47.68
CA CYS A 64 6.88 -15.66 46.57
C CYS A 64 5.92 -14.63 45.92
N SER A 65 6.43 -13.43 45.66
CA SER A 65 5.74 -12.40 44.86
C SER A 65 6.30 -12.42 43.44
N ASP A 66 5.45 -12.26 42.42
CA ASP A 66 5.91 -12.05 41.04
C ASP A 66 6.82 -10.83 40.98
N GLU A 67 8.12 -11.05 40.73
CA GLU A 67 9.10 -9.98 40.65
C GLU A 67 9.07 -9.34 39.25
N SER A 68 8.71 -8.06 39.18
CA SER A 68 8.90 -7.30 37.94
C SER A 68 10.40 -7.14 37.64
N PRO A 69 10.83 -7.20 36.37
CA PRO A 69 12.24 -7.04 36.00
C PRO A 69 12.79 -5.72 36.55
N ILE A 70 13.87 -5.82 37.32
CA ILE A 70 14.49 -4.72 38.06
C ILE A 70 15.19 -3.74 37.10
N ASN A 71 15.75 -4.24 36.01
CA ASN A 71 16.49 -3.44 35.05
C ASN A 71 15.53 -2.77 34.04
N PRO A 72 15.52 -1.43 33.92
CA PRO A 72 14.61 -0.73 33.01
C PRO A 72 14.79 -1.14 31.54
N LYS A 73 16.01 -1.52 31.13
CA LYS A 73 16.29 -2.05 29.78
C LYS A 73 15.59 -3.40 29.55
N GLN A 74 15.64 -4.30 30.53
CA GLN A 74 14.94 -5.59 30.44
C GLN A 74 13.42 -5.41 30.50
N LYS A 75 12.94 -4.46 31.32
CA LYS A 75 11.52 -4.12 31.40
C LYS A 75 10.98 -3.64 30.05
N PHE A 76 11.67 -2.70 29.40
CA PHE A 76 11.31 -2.23 28.07
C PHE A 76 11.36 -3.35 27.01
N LYS A 77 12.38 -4.22 27.09
CA LYS A 77 12.48 -5.40 26.21
C LYS A 77 11.24 -6.29 26.32
N VAL A 78 10.80 -6.60 27.54
CA VAL A 78 9.68 -7.52 27.75
C VAL A 78 8.32 -6.87 27.48
N GLU A 79 8.07 -5.69 28.04
CA GLU A 79 6.74 -5.05 28.01
C GLU A 79 6.44 -4.36 26.68
N VAL A 80 7.46 -3.88 25.96
CA VAL A 80 7.27 -3.10 24.74
C VAL A 80 7.79 -3.87 23.54
N PHE A 81 9.08 -4.20 23.50
CA PHE A 81 9.69 -4.78 22.30
C PHE A 81 9.09 -6.13 21.93
N LEU A 82 9.04 -7.07 22.87
CA LEU A 82 8.45 -8.40 22.61
C LEU A 82 6.97 -8.30 22.29
N CYS A 83 6.21 -7.48 23.02
CA CYS A 83 4.80 -7.23 22.74
C CYS A 83 4.56 -6.70 21.32
N ILE A 84 5.40 -5.77 20.83
CA ILE A 84 5.31 -5.27 19.45
C ILE A 84 5.59 -6.39 18.45
N ILE A 85 6.66 -7.16 18.65
CA ILE A 85 7.01 -8.27 17.76
C ILE A 85 5.89 -9.32 17.71
N ASP A 86 5.31 -9.67 18.86
CA ASP A 86 4.21 -10.61 18.95
C ASP A 86 2.94 -10.06 18.31
N GLN A 87 2.64 -8.76 18.50
CA GLN A 87 1.51 -8.11 17.84
C GLN A 87 1.69 -8.08 16.32
N LEU A 88 2.90 -7.82 15.81
CA LEU A 88 3.20 -7.85 14.38
C LEU A 88 3.02 -9.25 13.80
N LYS A 89 3.50 -10.28 14.50
CA LYS A 89 3.32 -11.68 14.08
C LYS A 89 1.85 -12.06 14.08
N THR A 90 1.14 -11.74 15.16
CA THR A 90 -0.27 -12.09 15.34
C THR A 90 -1.11 -11.40 14.27
N SER A 91 -0.97 -10.09 14.10
CA SER A 91 -1.69 -9.32 13.07
C SER A 91 -1.41 -9.81 11.64
N LEU A 92 -0.16 -10.14 11.30
CA LEU A 92 0.17 -10.74 10.00
C LEU A 92 -0.46 -12.12 9.83
N SER A 93 -0.47 -12.94 10.88
CA SER A 93 -1.07 -14.27 10.83
C SER A 93 -2.59 -14.17 10.67
N GLU A 94 -3.28 -13.42 11.52
CA GLU A 94 -4.74 -13.23 11.49
C GLU A 94 -5.22 -12.65 10.15
N ARG A 95 -4.47 -11.68 9.61
CA ARG A 95 -4.84 -11.01 8.35
C ARG A 95 -4.80 -11.96 7.14
N PHE A 96 -3.84 -12.89 7.11
CA PHE A 96 -3.58 -13.69 5.92
C PHE A 96 -3.96 -15.18 6.04
N THR A 97 -4.27 -15.70 7.24
CA THR A 97 -4.68 -17.10 7.48
C THR A 97 -5.91 -17.49 6.66
N ASN A 98 -6.95 -16.66 6.68
CA ASN A 98 -8.23 -16.92 6.03
C ASN A 98 -8.11 -17.05 4.50
N ASN A 99 -7.18 -16.30 3.90
CA ASN A 99 -6.98 -16.25 2.45
C ASN A 99 -5.66 -16.90 1.98
N THR A 100 -5.06 -17.75 2.82
CA THR A 100 -3.80 -18.45 2.52
C THR A 100 -3.78 -19.11 1.15
N SER A 101 -4.82 -19.88 0.82
CA SER A 101 -4.92 -20.59 -0.47
C SER A 101 -4.92 -19.64 -1.67
N LEU A 102 -5.60 -18.49 -1.56
CA LEU A 102 -5.65 -17.49 -2.62
C LEU A 102 -4.31 -16.76 -2.78
N ILE A 103 -3.63 -16.47 -1.67
CA ILE A 103 -2.30 -15.85 -1.67
C ILE A 103 -1.24 -16.80 -2.23
N VAL A 104 -1.41 -18.11 -2.04
CA VAL A 104 -0.59 -19.13 -2.69
C VAL A 104 -0.85 -19.14 -4.20
N ASP A 105 -2.11 -19.11 -4.62
CA ASP A 105 -2.48 -19.02 -6.04
C ASP A 105 -1.89 -17.76 -6.71
N MET A 106 -1.95 -16.60 -6.04
CA MET A 106 -1.33 -15.35 -6.51
C MET A 106 0.19 -15.44 -6.67
N GLN A 107 0.88 -16.22 -5.83
CA GLN A 107 2.34 -16.35 -5.93
C GLN A 107 2.77 -17.01 -7.24
N TYR A 108 1.98 -17.94 -7.78
CA TYR A 108 2.28 -18.59 -9.06
C TYR A 108 2.19 -17.64 -10.25
N LEU A 109 1.43 -16.54 -10.15
CA LEU A 109 1.32 -15.53 -11.20
C LEU A 109 2.51 -14.56 -11.25
N LEU A 110 3.37 -14.57 -10.22
CA LEU A 110 4.50 -13.66 -10.15
C LEU A 110 5.69 -14.15 -10.99
N PRO A 111 6.28 -13.28 -11.83
CA PRO A 111 7.45 -13.58 -12.66
C PRO A 111 8.63 -14.25 -11.96
N LYS A 112 8.86 -13.91 -10.68
CA LYS A 112 9.95 -14.48 -9.87
C LYS A 112 9.88 -15.99 -9.78
N HIS A 113 8.67 -16.56 -9.81
CA HIS A 113 8.42 -17.98 -9.65
C HIS A 113 8.28 -18.72 -10.99
N PHE A 114 8.33 -18.03 -12.12
CA PHE A 114 8.21 -18.66 -13.44
C PHE A 114 9.38 -19.57 -13.82
N LYS A 115 10.54 -19.42 -13.15
CA LYS A 115 11.66 -20.35 -13.32
C LYS A 115 11.35 -21.70 -12.69
N ASP A 116 10.68 -21.70 -11.55
CA ASP A 116 10.32 -22.90 -10.78
C ASP A 116 9.18 -23.69 -11.47
N LEU A 117 8.33 -22.98 -12.23
CA LEU A 117 7.26 -23.57 -13.05
C LEU A 117 7.75 -24.41 -14.24
N LYS A 118 9.05 -24.36 -14.57
CA LYS A 118 9.62 -25.10 -15.71
C LYS A 118 10.11 -26.51 -15.34
N SER A 119 10.38 -26.76 -14.06
CA SER A 119 11.01 -28.01 -13.58
C SER A 119 10.05 -28.95 -12.85
N ASP A 120 8.98 -28.45 -12.25
CA ASP A 120 8.07 -29.25 -11.41
C ASP A 120 6.64 -29.29 -11.94
N ASP A 121 5.99 -30.46 -11.83
CA ASP A 121 4.56 -30.58 -12.01
C ASP A 121 3.84 -29.78 -10.91
N LEU A 122 3.10 -28.76 -11.34
CA LEU A 122 2.28 -27.94 -10.46
C LEU A 122 1.38 -28.82 -9.58
N PRO A 123 1.32 -28.60 -8.26
CA PRO A 123 0.45 -29.42 -7.40
C PRO A 123 -1.00 -29.31 -7.86
N GLU A 124 -1.75 -30.41 -7.78
CA GLU A 124 -3.15 -30.47 -8.24
C GLU A 124 -4.06 -29.43 -7.56
N SER A 125 -3.65 -28.84 -6.45
CA SER A 125 -4.39 -27.79 -5.75
C SER A 125 -4.12 -26.36 -6.26
N ALA A 126 -3.11 -26.14 -7.11
CA ALA A 126 -2.69 -24.81 -7.54
C ALA A 126 -3.72 -24.16 -8.46
N LEU A 127 -4.04 -22.88 -8.23
CA LEU A 127 -5.00 -22.06 -9.01
C LEU A 127 -6.46 -22.53 -8.95
N LYS A 128 -6.81 -23.50 -8.10
CA LYS A 128 -8.21 -23.95 -7.95
C LYS A 128 -9.10 -22.85 -7.39
N LYS A 129 -8.67 -22.20 -6.31
CA LYS A 129 -9.48 -21.16 -5.67
C LYS A 129 -9.57 -19.93 -6.56
N LEU A 130 -8.48 -19.58 -7.23
CA LEU A 130 -8.50 -18.48 -8.20
C LEU A 130 -9.47 -18.76 -9.35
N SER A 131 -9.38 -19.92 -9.99
CA SER A 131 -10.29 -20.33 -11.08
C SER A 131 -11.76 -20.28 -10.66
N THR A 132 -12.09 -20.76 -9.46
CA THR A 132 -13.47 -20.69 -8.96
C THR A 132 -13.97 -19.27 -8.73
N LEU A 133 -13.11 -18.34 -8.32
CA LEU A 133 -13.49 -16.96 -8.04
C LEU A 133 -13.54 -16.10 -9.30
N SER A 134 -12.64 -16.33 -10.24
CA SER A 134 -12.60 -15.59 -11.51
C SER A 134 -13.54 -16.17 -12.57
N SER A 135 -14.23 -17.29 -12.29
CA SER A 135 -15.10 -18.01 -13.24
C SER A 135 -14.38 -18.45 -14.52
N VAL A 136 -13.12 -18.88 -14.37
CA VAL A 136 -12.23 -19.28 -15.48
C VAL A 136 -12.01 -20.79 -15.45
N ASP A 137 -11.90 -21.42 -16.61
CA ASP A 137 -11.65 -22.87 -16.68
C ASP A 137 -10.25 -23.25 -16.17
N HIS A 138 -10.24 -24.09 -15.14
CA HIS A 138 -9.05 -24.47 -14.39
C HIS A 138 -7.93 -25.14 -15.21
N PRO A 139 -8.20 -26.22 -15.99
CA PRO A 139 -7.18 -26.87 -16.80
C PRO A 139 -6.59 -25.95 -17.88
N LEU A 140 -7.41 -25.10 -18.50
CA LEU A 140 -6.94 -24.14 -19.49
C LEU A 140 -6.04 -23.08 -18.86
N LEU A 141 -6.41 -22.54 -17.69
CA LEU A 141 -5.60 -21.58 -16.95
C LEU A 141 -4.20 -22.15 -16.62
N ILE A 142 -4.10 -23.40 -16.19
CA ILE A 142 -2.82 -24.05 -15.90
C ILE A 142 -1.97 -24.21 -17.17
N ALA A 143 -2.59 -24.64 -18.27
CA ALA A 143 -1.90 -24.81 -19.55
C ALA A 143 -1.35 -23.46 -20.08
N GLU A 144 -2.18 -22.41 -20.04
CA GLU A 144 -1.79 -21.06 -20.44
C GLU A 144 -0.65 -20.51 -19.57
N LEU A 145 -0.72 -20.69 -18.25
CA LEU A 145 0.32 -20.27 -17.32
C LEU A 145 1.66 -20.97 -17.61
N LYS A 146 1.66 -22.30 -17.79
CA LYS A 146 2.88 -23.07 -18.09
C LYS A 146 3.51 -22.61 -19.41
N TYR A 147 2.69 -22.44 -20.44
CA TYR A 147 3.15 -21.97 -21.74
C TYR A 147 3.71 -20.54 -21.65
N PHE A 148 2.99 -19.64 -20.99
CA PHE A 148 3.42 -18.27 -20.77
C PHE A 148 4.74 -18.18 -19.99
N ALA A 149 4.87 -18.92 -18.88
CA ALA A 149 6.10 -18.98 -18.08
C ALA A 149 7.32 -19.45 -18.89
N SER A 150 7.11 -20.36 -19.84
CA SER A 150 8.18 -20.84 -20.74
C SER A 150 8.71 -19.73 -21.64
N ILE A 151 7.81 -18.90 -22.19
CA ILE A 151 8.07 -17.87 -23.20
C ILE A 151 8.39 -16.50 -22.58
N TYR A 152 8.01 -16.28 -21.31
CA TYR A 152 8.11 -15.00 -20.63
C TYR A 152 9.49 -14.33 -20.76
N ASN A 153 10.57 -15.07 -20.51
CA ASN A 153 11.94 -14.55 -20.62
C ASN A 153 12.30 -14.06 -22.03
N ALA A 154 11.72 -14.67 -23.08
CA ALA A 154 11.94 -14.26 -24.46
C ALA A 154 11.15 -12.99 -24.82
N VAL A 155 9.97 -12.79 -24.21
CA VAL A 155 9.07 -11.65 -24.52
C VAL A 155 9.42 -10.38 -23.74
N ILE A 156 10.05 -10.51 -22.56
CA ILE A 156 10.51 -9.34 -21.80
C ILE A 156 11.64 -8.59 -22.51
N GLN A 157 12.55 -9.30 -23.20
CA GLN A 157 13.72 -8.69 -23.83
C GLN A 157 13.36 -7.58 -24.84
N PRO A 158 12.37 -7.76 -25.73
CA PRO A 158 11.84 -6.69 -26.59
C PRO A 158 11.29 -5.47 -25.84
N LEU A 159 10.64 -5.64 -24.69
CA LEU A 159 10.03 -4.57 -23.89
C LEU A 159 11.03 -3.79 -23.02
N ASN A 160 12.25 -4.30 -22.89
CA ASN A 160 13.33 -3.61 -22.18
C ASN A 160 14.05 -2.55 -23.00
N LYS A 161 13.78 -2.45 -24.31
CA LYS A 161 14.23 -1.32 -25.11
C LYS A 161 13.21 -0.19 -25.01
N PRO A 162 13.61 1.02 -24.59
CA PRO A 162 12.71 2.16 -24.65
C PRO A 162 12.41 2.45 -26.12
N ASN A 163 11.17 2.22 -26.55
CA ASN A 163 10.67 2.79 -27.80
C ASN A 163 10.61 4.31 -27.62
N ARG A 164 11.69 5.00 -27.97
CA ARG A 164 11.64 6.44 -28.28
C ARG A 164 10.84 6.57 -29.57
N LEU A 165 9.52 6.63 -29.44
CA LEU A 165 8.67 7.16 -30.50
C LEU A 165 8.60 8.67 -30.27
N SER A 166 9.40 9.40 -31.05
CA SER A 166 9.39 10.85 -31.16
C SER A 166 8.06 11.30 -31.77
N TYR A 167 7.16 11.83 -30.96
CA TYR A 167 6.22 12.83 -31.44
C TYR A 167 6.65 14.16 -30.85
N ASP A 168 7.18 14.96 -31.77
CA ASP A 168 7.59 16.34 -31.62
C ASP A 168 6.32 17.20 -31.62
N SER A 169 6.05 17.86 -30.49
CA SER A 169 5.09 18.95 -30.39
C SER A 169 5.73 20.02 -29.51
N ASN A 170 6.44 20.92 -30.17
CA ASN A 170 6.85 22.21 -29.65
C ASN A 170 5.61 22.95 -29.12
N ASP A 171 5.59 23.28 -27.83
CA ASP A 171 5.02 24.57 -27.40
C ASP A 171 5.65 24.98 -26.05
N ASP A 172 6.57 25.93 -26.16
CA ASP A 172 7.21 26.65 -25.06
C ASP A 172 6.23 27.70 -24.53
N SER A 173 5.81 27.54 -23.28
CA SER A 173 5.18 28.62 -22.52
C SER A 173 5.50 28.42 -21.04
N SER A 174 6.67 28.94 -20.65
CA SER A 174 7.08 29.15 -19.27
C SER A 174 6.18 30.17 -18.57
N HIS A 175 5.40 29.71 -17.60
CA HIS A 175 4.94 30.55 -16.49
C HIS A 175 5.24 29.84 -15.17
N GLU A 176 6.31 30.30 -14.54
CA GLU A 176 6.62 30.04 -13.14
C GLU A 176 5.71 30.95 -12.30
N GLU A 177 4.75 30.36 -11.58
CA GLU A 177 4.14 31.00 -10.42
C GLU A 177 4.41 30.11 -9.20
N ASP A 178 5.21 30.68 -8.29
CA ASP A 178 5.49 30.20 -6.96
C ASP A 178 4.19 30.17 -6.14
N ASP A 179 3.69 28.98 -5.81
CA ASP A 179 2.65 28.82 -4.79
C ASP A 179 3.01 27.67 -3.83
N GLU A 180 3.59 28.05 -2.69
CA GLU A 180 4.05 27.20 -1.58
C GLU A 180 2.91 26.48 -0.80
N ASN A 181 1.75 26.24 -1.41
CA ASN A 181 0.64 25.48 -0.80
C ASN A 181 0.03 24.43 -1.72
N ASN A 182 0.80 23.90 -2.67
CA ASN A 182 0.32 22.85 -3.57
C ASN A 182 0.68 21.45 -3.07
N ASP A 183 -0.07 20.96 -2.07
CA ASP A 183 -0.21 19.53 -1.80
C ASP A 183 -0.96 18.86 -2.98
N ASN A 184 -0.29 18.77 -4.13
CA ASN A 184 -0.70 18.01 -5.31
C ASN A 184 -0.56 16.52 -5.04
N LEU A 185 -1.42 16.03 -4.16
CA LEU A 185 -1.67 14.63 -3.92
C LEU A 185 -2.96 14.24 -4.66
N TYR A 186 -2.88 14.19 -5.98
CA TYR A 186 -3.94 13.67 -6.84
C TYR A 186 -3.34 12.73 -7.90
N GLU A 187 -3.70 11.47 -7.76
CA GLU A 187 -4.08 10.61 -8.89
C GLU A 187 -4.78 9.40 -8.27
N LEU A 188 -6.10 9.44 -8.30
CA LEU A 188 -6.97 8.33 -7.99
C LEU A 188 -7.21 7.55 -9.29
N ASN A 189 -6.26 6.66 -9.61
CA ASN A 189 -6.38 5.48 -10.48
C ASN A 189 -7.71 5.26 -11.26
N THR A 190 -8.04 6.13 -12.20
CA THR A 190 -8.85 5.78 -13.39
C THR A 190 -7.99 5.63 -14.64
N ASP A 191 -6.71 5.99 -14.54
CA ASP A 191 -5.71 5.65 -15.54
C ASP A 191 -5.07 4.30 -15.21
N ILE A 192 -5.31 3.31 -16.09
CA ILE A 192 -4.40 2.17 -16.33
C ILE A 192 -3.05 2.67 -16.91
N ARG A 193 -2.71 3.96 -16.75
CA ARG A 193 -1.33 4.49 -16.84
C ARG A 193 -0.63 4.19 -15.53
N THR A 194 -0.17 2.95 -15.46
CA THR A 194 0.52 2.34 -14.32
C THR A 194 1.47 3.27 -13.55
N GLY A 195 1.54 3.08 -12.23
CA GLY A 195 2.67 3.53 -11.41
C GLY A 195 4.06 3.04 -11.88
N CYS A 196 4.13 2.12 -12.85
CA CYS A 196 5.36 1.72 -13.51
C CYS A 196 5.87 2.73 -14.57
N ASP A 197 4.98 3.56 -15.15
CA ASP A 197 5.36 4.61 -16.11
C ASP A 197 5.82 5.89 -15.40
N LYS A 198 5.28 6.18 -14.19
CA LYS A 198 5.75 7.29 -13.34
C LYS A 198 7.23 7.17 -12.94
N ALA A 199 7.75 5.94 -12.82
CA ALA A 199 9.18 5.69 -12.59
C ALA A 199 10.08 6.08 -13.79
N MET A 200 9.52 6.32 -14.97
CA MET A 200 10.27 6.82 -16.13
C MET A 200 10.26 8.35 -16.25
N ARG A 201 9.32 9.06 -15.59
CA ARG A 201 9.22 10.53 -15.67
C ARG A 201 9.91 11.27 -14.52
N LYS A 202 10.06 10.66 -13.34
CA LYS A 202 10.91 11.21 -12.28
C LYS A 202 12.32 10.66 -12.45
N ASN A 203 13.26 11.56 -12.70
CA ASN A 203 14.69 11.35 -12.86
C ASN A 203 15.36 10.89 -11.55
N ASN A 204 14.86 9.81 -10.93
CA ASN A 204 15.41 9.17 -9.75
C ASN A 204 15.77 7.73 -10.09
N ASN A 205 17.04 7.37 -9.87
CA ASN A 205 17.71 6.11 -10.21
C ASN A 205 17.15 4.83 -9.53
N ASN A 206 15.88 4.78 -9.13
CA ASN A 206 15.25 3.55 -8.65
C ASN A 206 14.53 2.86 -9.81
N GLY A 207 15.30 2.18 -10.65
CA GLY A 207 14.78 1.37 -11.75
C GLY A 207 13.76 0.35 -11.26
N HIS A 208 12.53 0.45 -11.76
CA HIS A 208 11.47 -0.51 -11.45
C HIS A 208 11.89 -1.93 -11.87
N ASN A 209 11.94 -2.87 -10.93
CA ASN A 209 12.32 -4.26 -11.20
C ASN A 209 11.19 -5.00 -11.95
N ARG A 210 11.29 -4.98 -13.29
CA ARG A 210 10.32 -5.60 -14.21
C ARG A 210 10.19 -7.11 -14.05
N ASP A 211 11.20 -7.76 -13.44
CA ASP A 211 11.21 -9.20 -13.17
C ASP A 211 10.33 -9.60 -11.98
N SER A 212 9.53 -8.67 -11.43
CA SER A 212 8.75 -8.90 -10.22
C SER A 212 7.36 -8.29 -10.18
N CYS A 213 6.98 -7.52 -11.20
CA CYS A 213 5.76 -6.72 -11.16
C CYS A 213 4.61 -7.36 -11.92
N LEU A 214 3.52 -7.65 -11.21
CA LEU A 214 2.31 -8.22 -11.79
C LEU A 214 1.63 -7.27 -12.78
N LEU A 215 1.71 -5.94 -12.58
CA LEU A 215 1.18 -4.96 -13.54
C LEU A 215 1.93 -4.97 -14.88
N CYS A 216 3.26 -5.17 -14.86
CA CYS A 216 4.04 -5.32 -16.09
C CYS A 216 3.63 -6.60 -16.85
N VAL A 217 3.37 -7.68 -16.12
CA VAL A 217 2.85 -8.93 -16.70
C VAL A 217 1.49 -8.71 -17.32
N HIS A 218 0.57 -8.04 -16.61
CA HIS A 218 -0.76 -7.73 -17.11
C HIS A 218 -0.71 -6.91 -18.40
N LYS A 219 0.11 -5.85 -18.45
CA LYS A 219 0.33 -5.04 -19.67
C LYS A 219 0.86 -5.86 -20.84
N LEU A 220 1.78 -6.79 -20.57
CA LEU A 220 2.37 -7.66 -21.59
C LEU A 220 1.34 -8.66 -22.12
N ILE A 221 0.54 -9.27 -21.23
CA ILE A 221 -0.53 -10.17 -21.64
C ILE A 221 -1.59 -9.43 -22.43
N TYR A 222 -1.95 -8.20 -22.02
CA TYR A 222 -2.87 -7.35 -22.77
C TYR A 222 -2.38 -7.10 -24.21
N SER A 223 -1.10 -6.73 -24.40
CA SER A 223 -0.56 -6.52 -25.75
C SER A 223 -0.51 -7.80 -26.58
N LEU A 224 -0.24 -8.95 -25.96
CA LEU A 224 -0.29 -10.24 -26.65
C LEU A 224 -1.72 -10.65 -27.03
N ASN A 225 -2.69 -10.40 -26.16
CA ASN A 225 -4.09 -10.75 -26.38
C ASN A 225 -4.72 -9.96 -27.53
N MET A 226 -4.25 -8.72 -27.77
CA MET A 226 -4.61 -7.92 -28.96
C MET A 226 -4.22 -8.60 -30.28
N HIS A 227 -3.17 -9.43 -30.28
CA HIS A 227 -2.72 -10.15 -31.47
C HIS A 227 -3.30 -11.57 -31.56
N SER A 228 -3.55 -12.24 -30.42
CA SER A 228 -4.15 -13.58 -30.41
C SER A 228 -4.73 -13.97 -29.03
N PRO A 229 -5.92 -14.62 -28.98
CA PRO A 229 -6.62 -14.94 -27.73
C PRO A 229 -6.04 -16.11 -26.92
N LEU A 230 -4.77 -16.46 -27.12
CA LEU A 230 -4.12 -17.62 -26.48
C LEU A 230 -4.04 -17.54 -24.94
N TYR A 231 -4.19 -16.35 -24.35
CA TYR A 231 -3.99 -16.11 -22.92
C TYR A 231 -5.21 -15.43 -22.25
N ALA A 232 -6.40 -15.60 -22.80
CA ALA A 232 -7.60 -14.91 -22.32
C ALA A 232 -7.98 -15.31 -20.87
N ASN A 233 -7.78 -16.58 -20.50
CA ASN A 233 -8.06 -17.08 -19.15
C ASN A 233 -7.03 -16.58 -18.14
N LEU A 234 -5.75 -16.56 -18.54
CA LEU A 234 -4.69 -15.98 -17.73
C LEU A 234 -4.86 -14.47 -17.55
N PHE A 235 -5.28 -13.75 -18.59
CA PHE A 235 -5.56 -12.32 -18.54
C PHE A 235 -6.65 -12.00 -17.51
N THR A 236 -7.81 -12.64 -17.64
CA THR A 236 -8.96 -12.45 -16.73
C THR A 236 -8.63 -12.83 -15.30
N ALA A 237 -7.85 -13.91 -15.08
CA ALA A 237 -7.39 -14.28 -13.74
C ALA A 237 -6.45 -13.23 -13.12
N ILE A 238 -5.54 -12.63 -13.90
CA ILE A 238 -4.64 -11.57 -13.42
C ILE A 238 -5.40 -10.28 -13.17
N GLU A 239 -6.32 -9.91 -14.05
CA GLU A 239 -7.21 -8.75 -13.88
C GLU A 239 -8.02 -8.87 -12.58
N PHE A 240 -8.61 -10.05 -12.34
CA PHE A 240 -9.28 -10.34 -11.07
C PHE A 240 -8.33 -10.16 -9.87
N VAL A 241 -7.11 -10.68 -9.93
CA VAL A 241 -6.13 -10.49 -8.85
C VAL A 241 -5.78 -9.02 -8.61
N LEU A 242 -5.66 -8.21 -9.66
CA LEU A 242 -5.32 -6.79 -9.56
C LEU A 242 -6.47 -5.95 -8.95
N THR A 243 -7.72 -6.41 -9.06
CA THR A 243 -8.88 -5.76 -8.43
C THR A 243 -9.03 -6.12 -6.94
N LEU A 244 -8.36 -7.17 -6.45
CA LEU A 244 -8.43 -7.55 -5.05
C LEU A 244 -7.65 -6.57 -4.16
N SER A 245 -8.34 -6.04 -3.15
CA SER A 245 -7.75 -5.16 -2.13
C SER A 245 -6.96 -5.94 -1.07
N VAL A 246 -5.82 -6.52 -1.48
CA VAL A 246 -4.95 -7.31 -0.57
C VAL A 246 -4.32 -6.44 0.53
N SER A 247 -4.08 -5.16 0.24
CA SER A 247 -3.61 -4.15 1.20
C SER A 247 -4.60 -2.99 1.32
N GLN A 248 -5.17 -2.81 2.52
CA GLN A 248 -6.18 -1.80 2.87
C GLN A 248 -5.67 -0.34 2.87
N VAL A 249 -4.51 -0.06 2.28
CA VAL A 249 -3.88 1.28 2.29
C VAL A 249 -4.81 2.35 1.68
N ASN A 250 -5.60 1.98 0.66
CA ASN A 250 -6.60 2.88 0.09
C ASN A 250 -7.74 3.17 1.08
N CYS A 251 -8.20 2.17 1.85
CA CYS A 251 -9.21 2.38 2.88
C CYS A 251 -8.68 3.28 4.00
N GLU A 252 -7.41 3.15 4.40
CA GLU A 252 -6.77 4.03 5.39
C GLU A 252 -6.71 5.49 4.91
N ARG A 253 -6.46 5.71 3.61
CA ARG A 253 -6.53 7.05 3.01
C ARG A 253 -7.94 7.64 3.08
N VAL A 254 -8.98 6.85 2.81
CA VAL A 254 -10.37 7.28 2.96
C VAL A 254 -10.69 7.63 4.41
N PHE A 255 -10.21 6.85 5.39
CA PHE A 255 -10.38 7.19 6.80
C PHE A 255 -9.66 8.48 7.22
N SER A 256 -8.49 8.76 6.64
CA SER A 256 -7.82 10.05 6.85
C SER A 256 -8.65 11.21 6.30
N LYS A 257 -9.30 11.06 5.14
CA LYS A 257 -10.21 12.07 4.60
C LYS A 257 -11.51 12.17 5.40
N LEU A 258 -12.03 11.05 5.91
CA LEU A 258 -13.17 11.01 6.81
C LEU A 258 -12.93 11.86 8.06
N LYS A 259 -11.71 11.88 8.61
CA LYS A 259 -11.35 12.77 9.73
C LYS A 259 -11.47 14.26 9.38
N ILE A 260 -11.26 14.64 8.12
CA ILE A 260 -11.44 16.02 7.64
C ILE A 260 -12.94 16.33 7.48
N ILE A 261 -13.71 15.40 6.93
CA ILE A 261 -15.17 15.53 6.74
C ILE A 261 -15.88 15.61 8.10
N LYS A 262 -15.57 14.70 9.01
CA LYS A 262 -16.06 14.64 10.40
C LYS A 262 -15.11 15.38 11.34
N ASN A 263 -15.13 16.70 11.25
CA ASN A 263 -14.48 17.55 12.26
C ASN A 263 -15.41 17.79 13.47
N ARG A 264 -14.88 18.42 14.52
CA ARG A 264 -15.61 18.72 15.77
C ARG A 264 -16.92 19.48 15.54
N LEU A 265 -17.02 20.30 14.50
CA LEU A 265 -18.20 21.10 14.18
C LEU A 265 -19.24 20.33 13.34
N ARG A 266 -18.83 19.24 12.68
CA ARG A 266 -19.67 18.39 11.82
C ARG A 266 -19.87 16.99 12.41
N SER A 267 -19.71 16.85 13.73
CA SER A 267 -19.80 15.55 14.41
C SER A 267 -21.20 14.94 14.38
N SER A 268 -22.24 15.74 14.13
CA SER A 268 -23.64 15.32 14.02
C SER A 268 -24.14 15.15 12.58
N LEU A 269 -23.24 15.01 11.60
CA LEU A 269 -23.63 14.81 10.20
C LEU A 269 -24.37 13.46 10.03
N GLY A 270 -25.53 13.49 9.37
CA GLY A 270 -26.31 12.28 9.05
C GLY A 270 -25.55 11.33 8.10
N ASN A 271 -25.90 10.04 8.16
CA ASN A 271 -25.19 9.00 7.40
C ASN A 271 -25.22 9.24 5.88
N GLU A 272 -26.38 9.65 5.33
CA GLU A 272 -26.54 9.91 3.89
C GLU A 272 -25.61 11.03 3.40
N HIS A 273 -25.53 12.13 4.15
CA HIS A 273 -24.66 13.24 3.80
C HIS A 273 -23.18 12.86 3.97
N LEU A 274 -22.84 12.10 5.01
CA LEU A 274 -21.48 11.61 5.20
C LEU A 274 -21.03 10.73 4.04
N GLU A 275 -21.88 9.80 3.59
CA GLU A 275 -21.60 8.92 2.46
C GLU A 275 -21.41 9.72 1.18
N ALA A 276 -22.29 10.69 0.91
CA ALA A 276 -22.15 11.60 -0.23
C ALA A 276 -20.84 12.39 -0.19
N PHE A 277 -20.43 12.95 0.96
CA PHE A 277 -19.15 13.66 1.07
C PHE A 277 -17.95 12.74 0.89
N ILE A 278 -18.01 11.52 1.40
CA ILE A 278 -16.94 10.53 1.20
C ILE A 278 -16.83 10.21 -0.29
N LEU A 279 -17.96 9.93 -0.95
CA LEU A 279 -17.99 9.64 -2.39
C LEU A 279 -17.42 10.80 -3.21
N MET A 280 -17.80 12.04 -2.89
CA MET A 280 -17.24 13.23 -3.53
C MET A 280 -15.73 13.37 -3.33
N THR A 281 -15.20 12.98 -2.16
CA THR A 281 -13.75 13.02 -1.93
C THR A 281 -12.98 11.88 -2.59
N VAL A 282 -13.63 10.74 -2.81
CA VAL A 282 -13.07 9.64 -3.59
C VAL A 282 -13.08 10.08 -5.05
N GLU A 283 -14.25 10.27 -5.65
CA GLU A 283 -14.41 10.58 -7.07
C GLU A 283 -14.16 12.06 -7.43
N ARG A 284 -13.19 12.70 -6.77
CA ARG A 284 -12.88 14.12 -7.00
C ARG A 284 -12.53 14.40 -8.46
N GLU A 285 -11.82 13.49 -9.12
CA GLU A 285 -11.44 13.66 -10.53
C GLU A 285 -12.67 13.72 -11.43
N ILE A 286 -13.68 12.88 -11.17
CA ILE A 286 -14.95 12.93 -11.90
C ILE A 286 -15.70 14.23 -11.59
N LEU A 287 -15.65 14.70 -10.34
CA LEU A 287 -16.28 15.99 -9.98
C LEU A 287 -15.63 17.18 -10.66
N ASP A 288 -14.31 17.15 -10.84
CA ASP A 288 -13.58 18.23 -11.51
C ASP A 288 -13.92 18.27 -13.03
N GLU A 289 -14.41 17.15 -13.60
CA GLU A 289 -14.92 17.06 -14.98
C GLU A 289 -16.38 17.54 -15.14
N ILE A 290 -17.14 17.69 -14.05
CA ILE A 290 -18.54 18.12 -14.13
C ILE A 290 -18.61 19.64 -14.28
N GLU A 291 -19.27 20.11 -15.34
CA GLU A 291 -19.50 21.54 -15.56
C GLU A 291 -20.49 22.10 -14.52
N PHE A 292 -20.20 23.28 -13.99
CA PHE A 292 -21.06 23.93 -12.99
C PHE A 292 -22.48 24.20 -13.51
N GLU A 293 -22.63 24.42 -14.83
CA GLU A 293 -23.92 24.67 -15.46
C GLU A 293 -24.87 23.47 -15.36
N ASP A 294 -24.34 22.25 -15.51
CA ASP A 294 -25.11 21.01 -15.37
C ASP A 294 -25.65 20.86 -13.93
N ILE A 295 -24.82 21.19 -12.95
CA ILE A 295 -25.21 21.18 -11.53
C ILE A 295 -26.32 22.22 -11.30
N LEU A 296 -26.19 23.41 -11.89
CA LEU A 296 -27.15 24.48 -11.77
C LEU A 296 -28.50 24.08 -12.38
N GLU A 297 -28.52 23.41 -13.52
CA GLU A 297 -29.73 22.91 -14.17
C GLU A 297 -30.44 21.85 -13.32
N ILE A 298 -29.69 20.90 -12.76
CA ILE A 298 -30.23 19.89 -11.83
C ILE A 298 -30.88 20.58 -10.61
N VAL A 299 -30.21 21.56 -10.01
CA VAL A 299 -30.75 22.28 -8.84
C VAL A 299 -31.96 23.14 -9.22
N LYS A 300 -31.96 23.77 -10.40
CA LYS A 300 -33.12 24.51 -10.95
C LYS A 300 -34.33 23.58 -11.11
N SER A 301 -34.12 22.35 -11.56
CA SER A 301 -35.19 21.35 -11.76
C SER A 301 -35.74 20.77 -10.45
N SER A 302 -34.97 20.81 -9.36
CA SER A 302 -35.37 20.22 -8.08
C SER A 302 -36.58 20.90 -7.40
N SER A 303 -36.79 22.20 -7.64
CA SER A 303 -37.87 22.96 -7.00
C SER A 303 -38.28 24.20 -7.79
N PRO A 304 -39.58 24.52 -7.87
CA PRO A 304 -40.08 25.73 -8.55
C PRO A 304 -39.57 27.03 -7.90
N LEU A 305 -39.18 26.99 -6.63
CA LEU A 305 -38.60 28.15 -5.93
C LEU A 305 -37.14 28.35 -6.34
N MET A 306 -36.37 27.26 -6.49
CA MET A 306 -34.98 27.32 -6.95
C MET A 306 -34.89 27.76 -8.40
N SER A 307 -35.79 27.30 -9.27
CA SER A 307 -35.90 27.78 -10.66
C SER A 307 -36.01 29.31 -10.74
N LYS A 308 -36.84 29.94 -9.88
CA LYS A 308 -37.00 31.40 -9.86
C LYS A 308 -35.81 32.18 -9.29
N LEU A 309 -35.09 31.59 -8.33
CA LEU A 309 -33.93 32.25 -7.71
C LEU A 309 -32.68 32.14 -8.58
N LEU A 310 -32.51 30.99 -9.23
CA LEU A 310 -31.33 30.68 -10.03
C LEU A 310 -31.49 31.08 -11.49
N SER A 311 -32.66 31.53 -11.96
CA SER A 311 -32.85 32.02 -13.34
C SER A 311 -32.13 33.34 -13.66
N LYS A 312 -31.43 33.94 -12.69
CA LYS A 312 -30.63 35.17 -12.85
C LYS A 312 -29.13 34.89 -13.02
N TYR A 313 -28.73 33.65 -12.82
CA TYR A 313 -27.41 33.10 -13.06
C TYR A 313 -27.53 32.14 -14.24
#